data_AF-A0AAU5A0T1-F1
#
_entry.id   AF-A0AAU5A0T1-F1
#
_cell.length_a   1.000
_cell.length_b   1.000
_cell.length_c   1.000
_cell.angle_alpha   90.00
_cell.angle_beta   90.00
_cell.angle_gamma   90.00
#
_symmetry.space_group_name_H-M   'P 1'
#
loop_
_entity.id
_entity.type
_entity.pdbx_description
1 polymer ?
#
loop_
_entity_poly.entity_id
_entity_poly.type
_entity_poly.pdbx_seq_one_letter_code
_entity_poly.pdbx_strand_id
1 'polypeptide(L)'
;MNHAQLTALGRALRVLGEHGDALSSDTQDAKLHEVKADLKRALDLLEETVTTAAPTTRCPEHPTGPVDQDAPDLCLLCETRRRLARRSKVDDSFPQGRPTAPDEIVERTKSRYGVRGDRPQPQQRWLPELWTGQTWQLCGTPRRDKQEAELYLSAQRRGPRPSMAYRLVHEFTDYEVLRIWGTPVKIDIEPMGNL
;
A
#
# COMPACT_ATOMS: atom_id res chain seq x y z
N MET A 1 1.13 -24.06 6.15
CA MET A 1 0.75 -23.05 5.15
C MET A 1 1.92 -22.11 4.89
N ASN A 2 2.37 -22.02 3.63
CA ASN A 2 3.42 -21.09 3.22
C ASN A 2 2.81 -19.68 3.04
N HIS A 3 3.56 -18.61 3.34
CA HIS A 3 3.09 -17.22 3.24
C HIS A 3 2.61 -16.85 1.81
N ALA A 4 3.22 -17.45 0.80
CA ALA A 4 2.79 -17.29 -0.59
C ALA A 4 1.38 -17.84 -0.85
N GLN A 5 1.04 -18.99 -0.25
CA GLN A 5 -0.30 -19.62 -0.38
C GLN A 5 -1.37 -18.78 0.32
N LEU A 6 -1.09 -18.27 1.52
CA LEU A 6 -1.96 -17.31 2.23
C LEU A 6 -2.25 -16.07 1.39
N THR A 7 -1.21 -15.51 0.78
CA THR A 7 -1.34 -14.31 -0.05
C THR A 7 -2.14 -14.59 -1.32
N ALA A 8 -1.92 -15.75 -1.94
CA ALA A 8 -2.66 -16.18 -3.13
C ALA A 8 -4.15 -16.40 -2.82
N LEU A 9 -4.47 -17.08 -1.71
CA LEU A 9 -5.84 -17.30 -1.26
C LEU A 9 -6.55 -15.96 -0.94
N GLY A 10 -5.88 -15.06 -0.23
CA GLY A 10 -6.44 -13.73 0.08
C GLY A 10 -6.76 -12.91 -1.18
N ARG A 11 -5.94 -13.00 -2.23
CA ARG A 11 -6.22 -12.37 -3.52
C ARG A 11 -7.40 -13.02 -4.23
N ALA A 12 -7.48 -14.35 -4.27
CA ALA A 12 -8.57 -15.07 -4.91
C ALA A 12 -9.93 -14.74 -4.25
N LEU A 13 -9.98 -14.71 -2.92
CA LEU A 13 -11.19 -14.36 -2.17
C LEU A 13 -11.63 -12.91 -2.42
N ARG A 14 -10.69 -11.98 -2.60
CA ARG A 14 -11.01 -10.59 -2.92
C ARG A 14 -11.64 -10.46 -4.30
N VAL A 15 -11.04 -11.08 -5.32
CA VAL A 15 -11.57 -11.07 -6.69
C VAL A 15 -12.98 -11.68 -6.73
N LEU A 16 -13.22 -12.75 -5.96
CA LEU A 16 -14.54 -13.34 -5.81
C LEU A 16 -15.55 -12.39 -5.16
N GLY A 17 -15.16 -11.62 -4.16
CA GLY A 17 -15.99 -10.58 -3.57
C GLY A 17 -16.38 -9.50 -4.58
N GLU A 18 -15.40 -9.01 -5.35
CA GLU A 18 -15.62 -8.01 -6.41
C GLU A 18 -16.55 -8.55 -7.52
N HIS A 19 -16.42 -9.83 -7.87
CA HIS A 19 -17.36 -10.50 -8.79
C HIS A 19 -18.77 -10.59 -8.19
N GLY A 20 -18.90 -10.93 -6.91
CA GLY A 20 -20.18 -11.00 -6.21
C GLY A 20 -20.92 -9.67 -6.16
N ASP A 21 -20.21 -8.58 -5.87
CA ASP A 21 -20.78 -7.22 -5.86
C ASP A 21 -21.26 -6.76 -7.23
N ALA A 22 -20.66 -7.27 -8.31
CA ALA A 22 -21.01 -6.95 -9.69
C ALA A 22 -22.11 -7.85 -10.29
N LEU A 23 -22.63 -8.83 -9.54
CA LEU A 23 -23.71 -9.70 -10.01
C LEU A 23 -25.05 -8.94 -10.01
N SER A 24 -25.67 -8.87 -11.19
CA SER A 24 -27.03 -8.38 -11.39
C SER A 24 -27.86 -9.38 -12.21
N SER A 25 -29.17 -9.12 -12.34
CA SER A 25 -30.07 -9.93 -13.18
C SER A 25 -29.64 -10.01 -14.64
N ASP A 26 -28.87 -9.03 -15.12
CA ASP A 26 -28.45 -8.90 -16.53
C ASP A 26 -27.05 -9.48 -16.76
N THR A 27 -26.49 -10.19 -15.78
CA THR A 27 -25.17 -10.80 -15.89
C THR A 27 -25.17 -11.88 -16.97
N GLN A 28 -24.28 -11.76 -17.95
CA GLN A 28 -24.14 -12.74 -19.01
C GLN A 28 -23.67 -14.10 -18.46
N ASP A 29 -24.22 -15.20 -19.00
CA ASP A 29 -23.88 -16.58 -18.61
C ASP A 29 -22.38 -16.89 -18.68
N ALA A 30 -21.66 -16.32 -19.66
CA ALA A 30 -20.21 -16.46 -19.77
C ALA A 30 -19.48 -16.00 -18.49
N LYS A 31 -19.92 -14.86 -17.93
CA LYS A 31 -19.36 -14.30 -16.70
C LYS A 31 -19.72 -15.15 -15.48
N LEU A 32 -20.92 -15.74 -15.44
CA LEU A 32 -21.31 -16.70 -14.40
C LEU A 32 -20.44 -17.97 -14.43
N HIS A 33 -20.07 -18.44 -15.62
CA HIS A 33 -19.15 -19.57 -15.78
C HIS A 33 -17.73 -19.24 -15.33
N GLU A 34 -17.23 -18.03 -15.57
CA GLU A 34 -15.94 -17.55 -15.05
C GLU A 34 -15.94 -17.48 -13.52
N VAL A 35 -16.96 -16.88 -12.91
CA VAL A 35 -17.11 -16.81 -11.45
C VAL A 35 -17.17 -18.21 -10.83
N LYS A 36 -17.88 -19.15 -11.46
CA LYS A 36 -17.92 -20.55 -11.03
C LYS A 36 -16.54 -21.21 -11.08
N ALA A 37 -15.73 -20.93 -12.10
CA ALA A 37 -14.37 -21.46 -12.21
C ALA A 37 -13.45 -20.87 -11.12
N ASP A 38 -13.57 -19.57 -10.85
CA ASP A 38 -12.83 -18.90 -9.77
C ASP A 38 -13.18 -19.43 -8.39
N LEU A 39 -14.47 -19.68 -8.12
CA LEU A 39 -14.92 -20.28 -6.87
C LEU A 39 -14.31 -21.65 -6.65
N LYS A 40 -14.30 -22.49 -7.69
CA LYS A 40 -13.67 -23.81 -7.62
C LYS A 40 -12.18 -23.71 -7.34
N ARG A 41 -11.45 -22.84 -8.05
CA ARG A 41 -10.01 -22.61 -7.82
C ARG A 41 -9.71 -22.16 -6.39
N ALA A 42 -10.53 -21.27 -5.84
CA ALA A 42 -10.36 -20.81 -4.46
C ALA A 42 -10.65 -21.91 -3.44
N LEU A 43 -11.65 -22.75 -3.69
CA LEU A 43 -11.96 -23.93 -2.86
C LEU A 43 -10.82 -24.96 -2.90
N ASP A 44 -10.30 -25.27 -4.08
CA ASP A 44 -9.19 -26.20 -4.24
C ASP A 44 -7.94 -25.72 -3.47
N LEU A 45 -7.62 -24.42 -3.57
CA LEU A 45 -6.54 -23.80 -2.79
C LEU A 45 -6.79 -23.90 -1.28
N LEU A 46 -8.02 -23.65 -0.84
CA LEU A 46 -8.37 -23.74 0.58
C LEU A 46 -8.24 -25.18 1.08
N GLU A 47 -8.73 -26.16 0.34
CA GLU A 47 -8.65 -27.58 0.69
C GLU A 47 -7.19 -28.05 0.76
N GLU A 48 -6.36 -27.63 -0.18
CA GLU A 48 -4.90 -27.87 -0.11
C GLU A 48 -4.31 -27.25 1.16
N THR A 49 -4.71 -26.05 1.55
CA THR A 49 -4.18 -25.40 2.76
C THR A 49 -4.63 -26.04 4.07
N VAL A 50 -5.86 -26.58 4.12
CA VAL A 50 -6.42 -27.22 5.32
C VAL A 50 -5.87 -28.63 5.50
N THR A 51 -5.61 -29.34 4.40
CA THR A 51 -5.06 -30.71 4.43
C THR A 51 -3.54 -30.75 4.60
N THR A 52 -2.84 -29.67 4.27
CA THR A 52 -1.38 -29.58 4.45
C THR A 52 -1.02 -29.38 5.92
N ALA A 53 -0.20 -30.29 6.46
CA ALA A 53 0.30 -30.22 7.83
C ALA A 53 0.95 -28.86 8.15
N ALA A 54 0.74 -28.36 9.37
CA ALA A 54 1.34 -27.12 9.82
C ALA A 54 2.89 -27.23 9.73
N PRO A 55 3.57 -26.25 9.13
CA PRO A 55 5.02 -26.27 9.04
C PRO A 55 5.59 -26.25 10.45
N THR A 56 6.35 -27.29 10.79
CA THR A 56 7.02 -27.39 12.08
C THR A 56 8.48 -27.01 11.92
N THR A 57 8.92 -26.05 12.74
CA THR A 57 10.35 -25.73 12.83
C THR A 57 10.98 -26.55 13.95
N ARG A 58 12.31 -26.67 13.95
CA ARG A 58 13.06 -27.29 15.05
C ARG A 58 13.40 -26.28 16.17
N CYS A 59 12.89 -25.05 16.07
CA CYS A 59 13.14 -23.98 17.03
C CYS A 59 12.17 -24.07 18.21
N PRO A 60 12.65 -24.09 19.46
CA PRO A 60 11.79 -24.12 20.64
C PRO A 60 10.99 -22.81 20.83
N GLU A 61 11.47 -21.69 20.31
CA GLU A 61 10.76 -20.41 20.37
C GLU A 61 9.60 -20.32 19.37
N HIS A 62 9.70 -21.03 18.24
CA HIS A 62 8.74 -20.92 17.13
C HIS A 62 8.39 -22.29 16.53
N PRO A 63 7.79 -23.21 17.32
CA PRO A 63 7.53 -24.58 16.86
C PRO A 63 6.64 -24.65 15.62
N THR A 64 5.72 -23.69 15.43
CA THR A 64 4.81 -23.58 14.26
C THR A 64 5.15 -22.39 13.36
N GLY A 65 6.38 -21.86 13.47
CA GLY A 65 6.84 -20.72 12.69
C GLY A 65 7.00 -21.04 11.19
N PRO A 66 7.13 -20.00 10.34
CA PRO A 66 7.44 -20.18 8.93
C PRO A 66 8.77 -20.91 8.75
N VAL A 67 8.78 -21.90 7.85
CA VAL A 67 9.94 -22.77 7.60
C VAL A 67 10.86 -22.18 6.52
N ASP A 68 12.16 -22.16 6.80
CA ASP A 68 13.24 -21.84 5.86
C ASP A 68 14.18 -23.05 5.75
N GLN A 69 14.35 -23.61 4.55
CA GLN A 69 15.18 -24.81 4.33
C GLN A 69 16.67 -24.52 4.51
N ASP A 70 17.09 -23.27 4.32
CA ASP A 70 18.49 -22.84 4.48
C ASP A 70 18.83 -22.51 5.94
N ALA A 71 17.83 -22.51 6.83
CA ALA A 71 18.02 -22.24 8.25
C ALA A 71 18.39 -23.52 9.01
N PRO A 72 19.37 -23.47 9.94
CA PRO A 72 19.79 -24.65 10.70
C PRO A 72 18.66 -25.22 11.58
N ASP A 73 17.81 -24.36 12.13
CA ASP A 73 16.65 -24.76 12.97
C ASP A 73 15.33 -24.79 12.17
N LEU A 74 15.42 -24.69 10.84
CA LEU A 74 14.29 -24.52 9.92
C LEU A 74 13.41 -23.29 10.19
N CYS A 75 13.78 -22.41 11.12
CA CYS A 75 12.95 -21.25 11.50
C CYS A 75 13.38 -19.99 10.74
N LEU A 76 12.49 -19.50 9.85
CA LEU A 76 12.73 -18.28 9.07
C LEU A 76 12.90 -17.03 9.95
N LEU A 77 12.18 -16.93 11.08
CA LEU A 77 12.23 -15.75 11.96
C LEU A 77 13.59 -15.63 12.65
N CYS A 78 14.07 -16.72 13.24
CA CYS A 78 15.39 -16.76 13.87
C CYS A 78 16.50 -16.59 12.82
N GLU A 79 16.33 -17.18 11.63
CA GLU A 79 17.31 -17.04 10.56
C GLU A 79 17.39 -15.62 9.99
N THR A 80 16.24 -14.94 9.84
CA THR A 80 16.20 -13.52 9.47
C THR A 80 16.95 -12.66 10.49
N ARG A 81 16.75 -12.92 11.79
CA ARG A 81 17.50 -12.24 12.87
C ARG A 81 19.01 -12.53 12.79
N ARG A 82 19.42 -13.78 12.56
CA ARG A 82 20.83 -14.18 12.37
C ARG A 82 21.46 -13.50 11.15
N ARG A 83 20.75 -13.42 10.02
CA ARG A 83 21.22 -12.73 8.80
C ARG A 83 21.40 -11.24 9.02
N LEU A 84 20.48 -10.58 9.73
CA LEU A 84 20.61 -9.17 10.09
C LEU A 84 21.84 -8.90 10.97
N ALA A 85 22.05 -9.71 12.00
CA ALA A 85 23.23 -9.58 12.89
C ALA A 85 24.56 -9.84 12.15
N ARG A 86 24.57 -10.73 11.15
CA ARG A 86 25.74 -10.95 10.29
C ARG A 86 26.02 -9.74 9.40
N ARG A 87 25.00 -9.11 8.82
CA ARG A 87 25.16 -7.90 7.99
C ARG A 87 25.72 -6.73 8.80
N SER A 88 25.21 -6.49 10.02
CA SER A 88 25.71 -5.40 10.87
C SER A 88 27.18 -5.59 11.28
N LYS A 89 27.60 -6.83 11.53
CA LYS A 89 29.01 -7.12 11.85
C LYS A 89 29.97 -6.90 10.67
N VAL A 90 29.52 -7.15 9.45
CA VAL A 90 30.33 -6.91 8.24
C VAL A 90 30.47 -5.42 7.96
N ASP A 91 29.43 -4.61 8.17
CA ASP A 91 29.52 -3.15 8.04
C ASP A 91 30.50 -2.53 9.05
N ASP A 92 30.61 -3.09 10.27
CA ASP A 92 31.60 -2.66 11.28
C ASP A 92 33.04 -3.14 10.99
N SER A 93 33.25 -4.05 10.04
CA SER A 93 34.55 -4.67 9.77
C SER A 93 35.36 -3.97 8.66
N PHE A 94 34.79 -2.98 7.98
CA PHE A 94 35.54 -2.14 7.02
C PHE A 94 36.03 -0.87 7.71
N PRO A 95 37.36 -0.59 7.76
CA PRO A 95 37.83 0.71 8.20
C PRO A 95 37.29 1.78 7.23
N GLN A 96 36.67 2.82 7.77
CA GLN A 96 36.25 4.01 7.03
C GLN A 96 37.47 4.68 6.38
N GLY A 97 37.85 4.19 5.21
CA GLY A 97 39.00 4.65 4.45
C GLY A 97 38.57 5.30 3.14
N ARG A 98 37.99 6.50 3.22
CA ARG A 98 38.09 7.48 2.13
C ARG A 98 38.31 8.88 2.72
N PRO A 99 39.37 9.60 2.32
CA PRO A 99 39.65 10.93 2.85
C PRO A 99 38.51 11.89 2.54
N THR A 100 38.02 12.56 3.57
CA THR A 100 37.11 13.71 3.47
C THR A 100 37.90 14.88 2.88
N ALA A 101 37.66 15.20 1.61
CA ALA A 101 38.11 16.47 1.03
C ALA A 101 37.32 17.64 1.65
N PRO A 102 37.91 18.85 1.75
CA PRO A 102 37.24 19.99 2.36
C PRO A 102 36.13 20.52 1.43
N ASP A 103 34.94 20.71 2.01
CA ASP A 103 33.81 21.53 1.54
C ASP A 103 33.82 21.99 0.07
N GLU A 104 33.54 21.07 -0.85
CA GLU A 104 32.68 21.39 -1.97
C GLU A 104 31.35 20.69 -1.71
N ILE A 105 30.31 21.49 -1.47
CA ILE A 105 28.92 21.09 -1.26
C ILE A 105 28.40 20.52 -2.58
N VAL A 106 28.87 19.33 -2.96
CA VAL A 106 28.09 18.42 -3.78
C VAL A 106 27.02 17.92 -2.83
N GLU A 107 25.91 18.64 -2.79
CA GLU A 107 24.68 18.21 -2.13
C GLU A 107 24.40 16.78 -2.58
N ARG A 108 24.77 15.81 -1.75
CA ARG A 108 24.36 14.42 -1.92
C ARG A 108 22.85 14.46 -1.88
N THR A 109 22.22 14.44 -3.05
CA THR A 109 20.77 14.37 -3.18
C THR A 109 20.33 13.14 -2.40
N LYS A 110 19.69 13.37 -1.25
CA LYS A 110 19.14 12.30 -0.42
C LYS A 110 18.11 11.58 -1.28
N SER A 111 18.42 10.36 -1.71
CA SER A 111 17.40 9.49 -2.30
C SER A 111 16.28 9.33 -1.28
N ARG A 112 15.04 9.65 -1.68
CA ARG A 112 13.87 9.85 -0.80
C ARG A 112 13.31 8.58 -0.14
N TYR A 113 13.98 7.44 -0.24
CA TYR A 113 13.59 6.21 0.41
C TYR A 113 14.30 6.09 1.76
N GLY A 114 13.69 6.66 2.80
CA GLY A 114 14.03 6.33 4.17
C GLY A 114 13.76 4.86 4.44
N VAL A 115 14.75 4.15 4.97
CA VAL A 115 14.58 2.80 5.50
C VAL A 115 13.64 2.87 6.70
N ARG A 116 12.48 2.23 6.55
CA ARG A 116 11.58 1.64 7.56
C ARG A 116 12.00 1.88 9.04
N GLY A 117 11.30 2.78 9.72
CA GLY A 117 11.46 3.05 11.16
C GLY A 117 10.19 3.54 11.86
N ASP A 118 9.44 4.47 11.27
CA ASP A 118 8.18 4.97 11.84
C ASP A 118 7.07 4.88 10.78
N ARG A 119 5.97 4.20 11.10
CA ARG A 119 4.74 4.37 10.32
C ARG A 119 4.26 5.81 10.57
N PRO A 120 4.18 6.69 9.55
CA PRO A 120 3.54 7.99 9.74
C PRO A 120 2.08 7.75 10.15
N GLN A 121 1.62 8.48 11.16
CA GLN A 121 0.25 8.35 11.65
C GLN A 121 -0.76 8.67 10.52
N PRO A 122 -1.89 7.95 10.44
CA PRO A 122 -2.93 8.22 9.44
C PRO A 122 -3.41 9.67 9.58
N GLN A 123 -3.41 10.44 8.48
CA GLN A 123 -3.88 11.82 8.49
C GLN A 123 -5.33 11.87 8.04
N GLN A 124 -6.21 12.22 8.98
CA GLN A 124 -7.61 12.55 8.71
C GLN A 124 -7.74 14.05 8.48
N ARG A 125 -8.29 14.43 7.32
CA ARG A 125 -8.49 15.83 6.96
C ARG A 125 -9.89 16.03 6.36
N TRP A 126 -10.48 17.17 6.67
CA TRP A 126 -11.78 17.61 6.18
C TRP A 126 -11.56 18.77 5.23
N LEU A 127 -11.92 18.57 3.96
CA LEU A 127 -11.70 19.50 2.85
C LEU A 127 -13.00 20.25 2.53
N PRO A 128 -13.12 21.54 2.88
CA PRO A 128 -14.26 22.34 2.50
C PRO A 128 -14.13 22.77 1.04
N GLU A 129 -15.13 22.45 0.22
CA GLU A 129 -15.17 22.78 -1.20
C GLU A 129 -16.39 23.62 -1.56
N LEU A 130 -16.22 24.54 -2.51
CA LEU A 130 -17.29 25.31 -3.13
C LEU A 130 -17.47 24.90 -4.59
N TRP A 131 -18.66 25.12 -5.13
CA TRP A 131 -18.93 24.93 -6.54
C TRP A 131 -18.74 26.23 -7.31
N THR A 132 -17.87 26.21 -8.32
CA THR A 132 -17.56 27.39 -9.16
C THR A 132 -18.54 27.59 -10.32
N GLY A 133 -19.46 26.65 -10.55
CA GLY A 133 -20.28 26.58 -11.76
C GLY A 133 -19.83 25.47 -12.73
N GLN A 134 -18.58 25.02 -12.62
CA GLN A 134 -18.00 24.00 -13.48
C GLN A 134 -17.25 22.90 -12.71
N THR A 135 -16.56 23.28 -11.63
CA THR A 135 -15.74 22.35 -10.85
C THR A 135 -15.85 22.61 -9.36
N TRP A 136 -15.65 21.56 -8.56
CA TRP A 136 -15.46 21.67 -7.12
C TRP A 136 -14.04 22.13 -6.83
N GLN A 137 -13.92 23.18 -6.03
CA GLN A 137 -12.63 23.76 -5.65
C GLN A 137 -12.56 23.97 -4.15
N LEU A 138 -11.37 23.78 -3.57
CA LEU A 138 -11.12 24.06 -2.17
C LEU A 138 -11.38 25.54 -1.88
N CYS A 139 -12.23 25.80 -0.89
CA CYS A 139 -12.62 27.16 -0.52
C CYS A 139 -11.87 27.70 0.70
N GLY A 140 -10.91 26.94 1.24
CA GLY A 140 -10.10 27.29 2.40
C GLY A 140 -9.05 26.22 2.72
N THR A 141 -8.46 26.29 3.90
CA THR A 141 -7.48 25.30 4.36
C THR A 141 -8.17 24.04 4.91
N PRO A 142 -7.61 22.84 4.65
CA PRO A 142 -8.09 21.59 5.24
C PRO A 142 -8.16 21.65 6.77
N ARG A 143 -9.22 21.08 7.37
CA ARG A 143 -9.42 21.00 8.83
C ARG A 143 -9.09 19.62 9.35
N ARG A 144 -8.73 19.55 10.63
CA ARG A 144 -8.52 18.27 11.32
C ARG A 144 -9.82 17.73 11.93
N ASP A 145 -10.74 18.62 12.27
CA ASP A 145 -12.04 18.28 12.83
C ASP A 145 -13.18 18.57 11.85
N LYS A 146 -14.18 17.68 11.85
CA LYS A 146 -15.39 17.78 11.04
C LYS A 146 -16.21 19.00 11.45
N GLN A 147 -16.40 19.19 12.76
CA GLN A 147 -17.26 20.24 13.29
C GLN A 147 -16.70 21.64 12.94
N GLU A 148 -15.38 21.81 13.05
CA GLU A 148 -14.68 23.02 12.61
C GLU A 148 -14.94 23.31 11.11
N ALA A 149 -14.87 22.28 10.26
CA ALA A 149 -15.09 22.44 8.82
C ALA A 149 -16.56 22.78 8.47
N GLU A 150 -17.52 22.20 9.19
CA GLU A 150 -18.95 22.51 9.04
C GLU A 150 -19.27 23.95 9.47
N LEU A 151 -18.68 24.41 10.59
CA LEU A 151 -18.80 25.79 11.04
C LEU A 151 -18.22 26.77 10.02
N TYR A 152 -17.07 26.42 9.42
CA TYR A 152 -16.46 27.21 8.36
C TYR A 152 -17.37 27.32 7.13
N LEU A 153 -17.92 26.22 6.62
CA LEU A 153 -18.86 26.26 5.50
C LEU A 153 -20.14 27.05 5.84
N SER A 154 -20.60 26.93 7.08
CA SER A 154 -21.74 27.71 7.57
C SER A 154 -21.45 29.21 7.58
N ALA A 155 -20.23 29.63 7.92
CA ALA A 155 -19.80 31.02 7.83
C ALA A 155 -19.70 31.48 6.36
N GLN A 156 -19.15 30.65 5.47
CA GLN A 156 -19.03 30.98 4.04
C GLN A 156 -20.38 31.17 3.34
N ARG A 157 -21.43 30.44 3.78
CA ARG A 157 -22.80 30.65 3.30
C ARG A 157 -23.41 31.99 3.74
N ARG A 158 -22.94 32.56 4.86
CA ARG A 158 -23.38 33.85 5.39
C ARG A 158 -22.49 35.01 4.96
N GLY A 159 -21.42 34.73 4.22
CA GLY A 159 -20.48 35.72 3.74
C GLY A 159 -21.07 36.61 2.63
N PRO A 160 -20.36 37.68 2.25
CA PRO A 160 -20.85 38.66 1.28
C PRO A 160 -20.96 38.12 -0.16
N ARG A 161 -20.31 36.99 -0.47
CA ARG A 161 -20.36 36.35 -1.79
C ARG A 161 -20.42 34.82 -1.65
N PRO A 162 -21.60 34.26 -1.32
CA PRO A 162 -21.74 32.82 -1.18
C PRO A 162 -21.70 32.13 -2.56
N SER A 163 -21.04 30.97 -2.64
CA SER A 163 -21.17 30.07 -3.78
C SER A 163 -22.56 29.40 -3.80
N MET A 164 -23.00 28.95 -4.98
CA MET A 164 -24.28 28.26 -5.14
C MET A 164 -24.35 26.94 -4.36
N ALA A 165 -23.22 26.28 -4.13
CA ALA A 165 -23.17 25.02 -3.42
C ALA A 165 -21.84 24.83 -2.70
N TYR A 166 -21.90 24.16 -1.55
CA TYR A 166 -20.76 23.79 -0.74
C TYR A 166 -20.86 22.33 -0.36
N ARG A 167 -19.71 21.64 -0.31
CA ARG A 167 -19.62 20.28 0.20
C ARG A 167 -18.40 20.12 1.10
N LEU A 168 -18.45 19.09 1.92
CA LEU A 168 -17.36 18.69 2.78
C LEU A 168 -16.86 17.32 2.36
N VAL A 169 -15.57 17.23 2.02
CA VAL A 169 -14.94 15.96 1.60
C VAL A 169 -14.06 15.46 2.75
N HIS A 170 -14.21 14.19 3.10
CA HIS A 170 -13.35 13.52 4.06
C HIS A 170 -12.19 12.86 3.32
N GLU A 171 -10.98 13.36 3.56
CA GLU A 171 -9.75 12.77 3.08
C GLU A 171 -9.13 11.93 4.20
N PHE A 172 -9.15 10.62 4.01
CA PHE A 172 -8.42 9.67 4.83
C PHE A 172 -7.20 9.21 4.02
N THR A 173 -6.01 9.60 4.45
CA THR A 173 -4.76 9.14 3.85
C THR A 173 -4.00 8.30 4.86
N ASP A 174 -3.88 7.00 4.57
CA ASP A 174 -2.96 6.07 5.23
C ASP A 174 -1.52 6.19 4.68
N TYR A 175 -1.32 7.06 3.69
CA TYR A 175 -0.03 7.44 3.12
C TYR A 175 -0.11 8.86 2.50
N GLU A 176 0.97 9.64 2.60
CA GLU A 176 1.04 10.99 2.04
C GLU A 176 1.01 10.94 0.49
N VAL A 177 -0.08 11.40 -0.14
CA VAL A 177 -0.15 11.55 -1.60
C VAL A 177 0.49 12.89 -1.99
N LEU A 178 1.79 12.87 -2.26
CA LEU A 178 2.48 14.00 -2.89
C LEU A 178 2.13 14.03 -4.39
N ARG A 179 1.31 14.99 -4.82
CA ARG A 179 1.17 15.32 -6.25
C ARG A 179 2.42 16.07 -6.72
N ILE A 180 3.25 15.39 -7.49
CA ILE A 180 4.44 15.96 -8.12
C ILE A 180 3.98 16.61 -9.44
N TRP A 181 4.05 17.93 -9.55
CA TRP A 181 3.96 18.60 -10.85
C TRP A 181 5.36 18.54 -11.49
N GLY A 182 5.59 17.51 -12.29
CA GLY A 182 6.71 17.43 -13.22
C GLY A 182 6.18 17.47 -14.65
N THR A 183 6.92 18.07 -15.57
CA THR A 183 6.60 18.07 -17.00
C THR A 183 6.52 16.63 -17.49
N PRO A 184 5.39 16.18 -18.07
CA PRO A 184 5.26 14.80 -18.52
C PRO A 184 6.23 14.54 -19.68
N VAL A 185 7.22 13.67 -19.46
CA VAL A 185 8.04 13.13 -20.54
C VAL A 185 7.28 11.93 -21.10
N LYS A 186 6.79 12.07 -22.34
CA LYS A 186 6.18 10.98 -23.10
C LYS A 186 7.28 10.00 -23.47
N ILE A 187 7.24 8.81 -22.88
CA ILE A 187 8.08 7.68 -23.31
C ILE A 187 7.17 6.80 -24.16
N ASP A 188 7.41 6.77 -25.47
CA ASP A 188 6.71 5.86 -26.36
C ASP A 188 7.21 4.44 -26.06
N ILE A 189 6.28 3.54 -25.74
CA ILE A 189 6.54 2.10 -25.66
C ILE A 189 6.75 1.66 -27.11
N GLU A 190 7.99 1.44 -27.52
CA GLU A 190 8.25 0.80 -28.82
C GLU A 190 7.47 -0.51 -28.87
N PRO A 191 6.71 -0.77 -29.95
CA PRO A 191 6.10 -2.07 -30.13
C PRO A 191 7.22 -3.07 -30.40
N MET A 192 7.21 -4.20 -29.69
CA MET A 192 7.91 -5.39 -30.15
C MET A 192 7.31 -5.76 -31.52
N GLY A 193 7.98 -5.28 -32.56
CA GLY A 193 7.70 -5.58 -33.95
C GLY A 193 8.35 -6.91 -34.32
N ASN A 194 7.54 -7.76 -34.96
CA ASN A 194 7.99 -8.90 -35.74
C ASN A 194 9.17 -8.54 -36.64
N LEU A 195 10.27 -9.29 -36.51
CA LEU A 195 11.07 -9.89 -37.59
C LEU A 195 12.12 -10.84 -36.97
#